data_AF-A0A1G2D7N4-F1
#
_entry.id   AF-A0A1G2D7N4-F1
#
_cell.length_a   1.000
_cell.length_b   1.000
_cell.length_c   1.000
_cell.angle_alpha   90.00
_cell.angle_beta   90.00
_cell.angle_gamma   90.00
#
_symmetry.space_group_name_H-M   'P 1'
#
loop_
_entity.id
_entity.type
_entity.pdbx_description
1 polymer ?
#
loop_
_entity_poly.entity_id
_entity_poly.type
_entity_poly.pdbx_seq_one_letter_code
_entity_poly.pdbx_strand_id
1 'polypeptide(L)'
;MPTSNVITPEEFRVLLPQICDERTSNDDRGWTPENPLYAHCAVVSLVAQDLFGGELLRASLLPYPEFAHMGSHYWNQLPDGNGIDFTYPQFFGRRPPLVGKLKSREYVLYDPKTKAPRQIMGRYKLLALRLASIRSGGNLLFDDPIYQACFSAAIESPCQKMKFGCVITHNGSVVYQGANKTIPELCSMCGPKCIRFSITSRTESMLGACGHAEEWGMWDLVFRKTPLDECELYVAGFYLDGLPWIKKASEHTCLRCAVQMHNAHLKAIHVPVVDRWQSITTKEALETARAYATKEKTV
;
A
#
# COMPACT_ATOMS: atom_id res chain seq x y z
N MET A 1 -23.18 -1.74 -12.27
CA MET A 1 -21.74 -1.89 -12.54
C MET A 1 -21.02 -0.80 -11.77
N PRO A 2 -19.97 -1.06 -10.99
CA PRO A 2 -19.26 0.02 -10.34
C PRO A 2 -18.65 0.90 -11.43
N THR A 3 -18.92 2.20 -11.36
CA THR A 3 -18.14 3.25 -12.03
C THR A 3 -16.67 2.88 -11.99
N SER A 4 -15.99 2.94 -13.13
CA SER A 4 -14.56 2.63 -13.28
C SER A 4 -13.77 3.03 -12.03
N ASN A 5 -13.32 2.03 -11.27
CA ASN A 5 -12.50 2.23 -10.06
C ASN A 5 -11.08 2.73 -10.40
N VAL A 6 -10.76 2.86 -11.69
CA VAL A 6 -9.44 3.22 -12.19
C VAL A 6 -9.32 4.73 -12.25
N ILE A 7 -8.36 5.29 -11.51
CA ILE A 7 -7.98 6.71 -11.58
C ILE A 7 -7.33 6.95 -12.95
N THR A 8 -7.72 8.01 -13.65
CA THR A 8 -7.05 8.41 -14.91
C THR A 8 -5.84 9.32 -14.64
N PRO A 9 -4.88 9.44 -15.57
CA PRO A 9 -3.79 10.41 -15.44
C PRO A 9 -4.28 11.85 -15.24
N GLU A 10 -5.37 12.24 -15.88
CA GLU A 10 -5.92 13.60 -15.75
C GLU A 10 -6.56 13.83 -14.38
N GLU A 11 -7.35 12.86 -13.89
CA GLU A 11 -7.88 12.90 -12.53
C GLU A 11 -6.74 12.97 -11.49
N PHE A 12 -5.66 12.20 -11.69
CA PHE A 12 -4.51 12.25 -10.80
C PHE A 12 -3.86 13.64 -10.78
N ARG A 13 -3.73 14.32 -11.93
CA ARG A 13 -3.24 15.72 -12.00
C ARG A 13 -4.10 16.68 -11.19
N VAL A 14 -5.42 16.54 -11.28
CA VAL A 14 -6.38 17.41 -10.55
C VAL A 14 -6.33 17.15 -9.04
N LEU A 15 -6.11 15.91 -8.62
CA LEU A 15 -6.05 15.54 -7.21
C LEU A 15 -4.74 15.95 -6.54
N LEU A 16 -3.62 15.95 -7.26
CA LEU A 16 -2.29 16.19 -6.69
C LEU A 16 -2.19 17.48 -5.84
N PRO A 17 -2.63 18.66 -6.29
CA PRO A 17 -2.61 19.88 -5.47
C PRO A 17 -3.41 19.79 -4.17
N GLN A 18 -4.36 18.85 -4.05
CA GLN A 18 -5.20 18.66 -2.86
C GLN A 18 -4.56 17.74 -1.82
N ILE A 19 -3.60 16.89 -2.24
CA ILE A 19 -2.96 15.89 -1.38
C ILE A 19 -1.48 16.16 -1.11
N CYS A 20 -0.88 17.05 -1.89
CA CYS A 20 0.48 17.54 -1.70
C CYS A 20 0.50 18.77 -0.77
N ASP A 21 1.36 18.71 0.24
CA ASP A 21 1.67 19.82 1.15
C ASP A 21 3.16 19.81 1.54
N GLU A 22 3.56 20.67 2.47
CA GLU A 22 4.92 20.73 2.99
C GLU A 22 5.41 19.40 3.57
N ARG A 23 4.51 18.58 4.14
CA ARG A 23 4.86 17.30 4.78
C ARG A 23 5.20 16.22 3.77
N THR A 24 4.70 16.31 2.54
CA THR A 24 5.02 15.40 1.44
C THR A 24 6.14 15.90 0.53
N SER A 25 6.54 17.17 0.67
CA SER A 25 7.64 17.79 -0.08
C SER A 25 9.02 17.27 0.31
N ASN A 26 9.98 17.25 -0.62
CA ASN A 26 11.39 17.00 -0.29
C ASN A 26 12.09 18.26 0.24
N ASP A 27 11.48 19.42 0.03
CA ASP A 27 11.93 20.73 0.49
C ASP A 27 10.68 21.48 0.97
N ASP A 28 10.43 21.40 2.27
CA ASP A 28 9.27 21.97 2.93
C ASP A 28 9.29 23.51 2.90
N ARG A 29 10.49 24.11 2.96
CA ARG A 29 10.68 25.56 2.95
C ARG A 29 10.37 26.22 1.61
N GLY A 30 10.60 25.51 0.50
CA GLY A 30 10.29 26.01 -0.84
C GLY A 30 8.86 25.73 -1.30
N TRP A 31 8.11 24.89 -0.56
CA TRP A 31 6.72 24.60 -0.87
C TRP A 31 5.82 25.80 -0.54
N THR A 32 4.86 26.10 -1.42
CA THR A 32 3.87 27.17 -1.24
C THR A 32 2.51 26.73 -1.82
N PRO A 33 1.39 27.30 -1.37
CA PRO A 33 0.08 27.05 -1.98
C PRO A 33 0.03 27.37 -3.49
N GLU A 34 0.82 28.35 -3.94
CA GLU A 34 0.94 28.75 -5.36
C GLU A 34 1.82 27.77 -6.16
N ASN A 35 2.66 26.98 -5.50
CA ASN A 35 3.47 25.91 -6.09
C ASN A 35 3.30 24.59 -5.32
N PRO A 36 2.10 23.97 -5.36
CA PRO A 36 1.76 22.86 -4.48
C PRO A 36 2.53 21.58 -4.81
N LEU A 37 3.17 21.51 -5.97
CA LEU A 37 3.95 20.35 -6.44
C LEU A 37 5.47 20.54 -6.30
N TYR A 38 5.91 21.66 -5.71
CA TYR A 38 7.31 21.93 -5.50
C TYR A 38 8.00 20.79 -4.74
N ALA A 39 9.09 20.27 -5.30
CA ALA A 39 9.90 19.20 -4.71
C ALA A 39 9.14 17.88 -4.39
N HIS A 40 8.06 17.61 -5.12
CA HIS A 40 7.27 16.37 -5.01
C HIS A 40 7.58 15.31 -6.06
N CYS A 41 8.46 15.61 -7.03
CA CYS A 41 8.68 14.79 -8.23
C CYS A 41 8.87 13.30 -7.96
N ALA A 42 9.68 12.93 -6.98
CA ALA A 42 9.97 11.53 -6.66
C ALA A 42 8.78 10.80 -6.01
N VAL A 43 8.10 11.43 -5.03
CA VAL A 43 6.96 10.79 -4.35
C VAL A 43 5.75 10.67 -5.27
N VAL A 44 5.51 11.67 -6.11
CA VAL A 44 4.44 11.64 -7.11
C VAL A 44 4.74 10.57 -8.16
N SER A 45 5.99 10.45 -8.61
CA SER A 45 6.36 9.41 -9.57
C SER A 45 6.18 7.99 -9.03
N LEU A 46 6.43 7.78 -7.72
CA LEU A 46 6.20 6.50 -7.06
C LEU A 46 4.71 6.13 -7.00
N VAL A 47 3.84 7.08 -6.60
CA VAL A 47 2.39 6.87 -6.58
C VAL A 47 1.84 6.68 -8.00
N ALA A 48 2.30 7.47 -8.97
CA ALA A 48 1.94 7.30 -10.37
C ALA A 48 2.32 5.90 -10.90
N GLN A 49 3.47 5.37 -10.49
CA GLN A 49 3.88 4.00 -10.84
C GLN A 49 2.94 2.94 -10.24
N ASP A 50 2.42 3.14 -9.03
CA ASP A 50 1.44 2.23 -8.43
C ASP A 50 0.11 2.24 -9.19
N LEU A 51 -0.31 3.40 -9.71
CA LEU A 51 -1.57 3.57 -10.46
C LEU A 51 -1.48 3.12 -11.92
N PHE A 52 -0.39 3.47 -12.60
CA PHE A 52 -0.28 3.39 -14.06
C PHE A 52 0.80 2.41 -14.54
N GLY A 53 1.57 1.82 -13.61
CA GLY A 53 2.74 1.02 -13.92
C GLY A 53 3.87 1.85 -14.53
N GLY A 54 4.67 1.21 -15.37
CA GLY A 54 5.78 1.84 -16.06
C GLY A 54 7.04 2.03 -15.20
N GLU A 55 7.95 2.84 -15.73
CA GLU A 55 9.30 3.02 -15.23
C GLU A 55 9.51 4.39 -14.60
N LEU A 56 10.46 4.49 -13.67
CA LEU A 56 10.87 5.75 -13.05
C LEU A 56 12.09 6.30 -13.79
N LEU A 57 11.97 7.53 -14.28
CA LEU A 57 13.06 8.28 -14.89
C LEU A 57 13.60 9.31 -13.90
N ARG A 58 14.92 9.50 -13.90
CA ARG A 58 15.62 10.50 -13.10
C ARG A 58 16.63 11.28 -13.93
N ALA A 59 16.67 12.60 -13.80
CA ALA A 59 17.73 13.45 -14.35
C ALA A 59 18.33 14.37 -13.28
N SER A 60 19.58 14.77 -13.48
CA SER A 60 20.25 15.76 -12.62
C SER A 60 19.76 17.17 -12.99
N LEU A 61 19.50 18.00 -11.98
CA LEU A 61 19.23 19.42 -12.16
C LEU A 61 20.48 20.29 -11.93
N LEU A 62 21.57 19.72 -11.41
CA LEU A 62 22.81 20.43 -11.13
C LEU A 62 23.39 21.26 -12.31
N PRO A 63 23.29 20.81 -13.58
CA PRO A 63 23.78 21.61 -14.71
C PRO A 63 22.97 22.88 -15.01
N TYR A 64 21.81 23.08 -14.37
CA TYR A 64 20.91 24.21 -14.62
C TYR A 64 20.91 25.13 -13.41
N PRO A 65 21.63 26.26 -13.42
CA PRO A 65 21.83 27.10 -12.23
C PRO A 65 20.54 27.50 -11.51
N GLU A 66 19.47 27.78 -12.26
CA GLU A 66 18.16 28.14 -11.71
C GLU A 66 17.54 27.02 -10.84
N PHE A 67 17.76 25.75 -11.19
CA PHE A 67 17.14 24.59 -10.52
C PHE A 67 18.16 23.69 -9.81
N ALA A 68 19.43 24.06 -9.79
CA ALA A 68 20.50 23.25 -9.23
C ALA A 68 20.27 22.91 -7.74
N HIS A 69 19.66 23.82 -6.98
CA HIS A 69 19.31 23.62 -5.58
C HIS A 69 18.35 22.45 -5.34
N MET A 70 17.54 22.07 -6.34
CA MET A 70 16.61 20.93 -6.25
C MET A 70 17.32 19.58 -6.48
N GLY A 71 18.57 19.59 -6.97
CA GLY A 71 19.44 18.41 -7.14
C GLY A 71 19.07 17.47 -8.28
N SER A 72 17.89 16.86 -8.25
CA SER A 72 17.43 15.95 -9.31
C SER A 72 15.92 15.93 -9.47
N HIS A 73 15.48 15.63 -10.69
CA HIS A 73 14.07 15.53 -11.04
C HIS A 73 13.66 14.11 -11.42
N TYR A 74 12.42 13.75 -11.09
CA TYR A 74 11.83 12.44 -11.37
C TYR A 74 10.52 12.57 -12.13
N TRP A 75 10.27 11.63 -13.04
CA TRP A 75 9.00 11.49 -13.76
C TRP A 75 8.82 10.05 -14.23
N ASN A 76 7.69 9.72 -14.85
CA ASN A 76 7.40 8.36 -15.29
C ASN A 76 7.56 8.20 -16.79
N GLN A 77 7.95 6.99 -17.21
CA GLN A 77 7.68 6.47 -18.55
C GLN A 77 6.59 5.42 -18.42
N LEU A 78 5.44 5.62 -19.06
CA LEU A 78 4.31 4.72 -19.02
C LEU A 78 4.59 3.41 -19.79
N PRO A 79 3.77 2.35 -19.61
CA PRO A 79 3.95 1.07 -20.30
C PRO A 79 3.94 1.15 -21.83
N ASP A 80 3.32 2.17 -22.41
CA ASP A 80 3.30 2.45 -23.85
C ASP A 80 4.56 3.20 -24.35
N GLY A 81 5.50 3.50 -23.44
CA GLY A 81 6.74 4.21 -23.72
C GLY A 81 6.64 5.73 -23.59
N ASN A 82 5.44 6.30 -23.39
CA ASN A 82 5.24 7.75 -23.29
C ASN A 82 5.75 8.29 -21.95
N GLY A 83 6.49 9.40 -21.99
CA GLY A 83 6.94 10.10 -20.79
C GLY A 83 5.84 11.01 -20.24
N ILE A 84 5.58 10.94 -18.93
CA ILE A 84 4.64 11.84 -18.24
C ILE A 84 5.27 12.42 -16.98
N ASP A 85 5.21 13.75 -16.86
CA ASP A 85 5.69 14.50 -15.70
C ASP A 85 4.52 15.22 -15.02
N PHE A 86 3.95 14.56 -14.02
CA PHE A 86 2.85 15.10 -13.22
C PHE A 86 3.25 16.33 -12.39
N THR A 87 4.55 16.56 -12.21
CA THR A 87 5.10 17.66 -11.42
C THR A 87 5.76 18.71 -12.29
N TYR A 88 5.52 18.70 -13.61
CA TYR A 88 5.96 19.75 -14.52
C TYR A 88 5.58 21.17 -14.06
N PRO A 89 4.38 21.42 -13.47
CA PRO A 89 4.00 22.75 -13.00
C PRO A 89 4.97 23.37 -12.00
N GLN A 90 5.76 22.58 -11.27
CA GLN A 90 6.71 23.11 -10.28
C GLN A 90 7.79 24.03 -10.86
N PHE A 91 8.03 23.91 -12.17
CA PHE A 91 8.98 24.73 -12.91
C PHE A 91 8.38 26.00 -13.51
N PHE A 92 7.08 26.26 -13.33
CA PHE A 92 6.37 27.41 -13.92
C PHE A 92 6.62 27.56 -15.43
N GLY A 93 6.55 26.45 -16.18
CA GLY A 93 6.78 26.42 -17.63
C GLY A 93 8.25 26.48 -18.06
N ARG A 94 9.20 26.57 -17.12
CA ARG A 94 10.65 26.71 -17.40
C ARG A 94 11.43 25.44 -17.14
N ARG A 95 10.79 24.27 -17.21
CA ARG A 95 11.44 22.97 -16.99
C ARG A 95 12.61 22.81 -17.98
N PRO A 96 13.83 22.51 -17.51
CA PRO A 96 14.97 22.30 -18.39
C PRO A 96 14.78 21.10 -19.34
N PRO A 97 15.53 21.03 -20.45
CA PRO A 97 15.54 19.86 -21.32
C PRO A 97 16.26 18.69 -20.63
N LEU A 98 15.52 17.81 -19.98
CA LEU A 98 16.05 16.69 -19.20
C LEU A 98 16.12 15.39 -19.99
N VAL A 99 17.25 14.68 -19.89
CA VAL A 99 17.41 13.30 -20.38
C VAL A 99 17.35 12.34 -19.19
N GLY A 100 16.28 11.58 -19.10
CA GLY A 100 16.01 10.66 -18.00
C GLY A 100 16.85 9.40 -18.05
N LYS A 101 17.37 8.97 -16.90
CA LYS A 101 17.94 7.63 -16.70
C LYS A 101 16.97 6.79 -15.89
N LEU A 102 16.76 5.53 -16.32
CA LEU A 102 15.93 4.57 -15.61
C LEU A 102 16.45 4.34 -14.18
N LYS A 103 15.51 4.25 -13.25
CA LYS A 103 15.75 3.91 -11.85
C LYS A 103 14.72 2.87 -11.41
N SER A 104 15.19 1.84 -10.71
CA SER A 104 14.29 0.90 -10.07
C SER A 104 13.57 1.57 -8.90
N ARG A 105 12.36 1.08 -8.60
CA ARG A 105 11.63 1.45 -7.39
C ARG A 105 12.46 1.23 -6.12
N GLU A 106 13.18 0.12 -6.07
CA GLU A 106 14.05 -0.21 -4.92
C GLU A 106 15.17 0.81 -4.72
N TYR A 107 15.76 1.33 -5.81
CA TYR A 107 16.76 2.40 -5.70
C TYR A 107 16.21 3.68 -5.07
N VAL A 108 14.96 4.04 -5.41
CA VAL A 108 14.32 5.26 -4.92
C VAL A 108 13.92 5.10 -3.46
N LEU A 109 13.41 3.94 -3.06
CA LEU A 109 12.86 3.70 -1.73
C LEU A 109 13.90 3.25 -0.69
N TYR A 110 14.97 2.58 -1.11
CA TYR A 110 15.95 1.97 -0.20
C TYR A 110 17.38 2.41 -0.51
N ASP A 111 18.23 2.42 0.52
CA ASP A 111 19.65 2.60 0.34
C ASP A 111 20.27 1.34 -0.30
N PRO A 112 21.02 1.45 -1.41
CA PRO A 112 21.51 0.28 -2.13
C PRO A 112 22.56 -0.52 -1.36
N LYS A 113 23.22 0.07 -0.37
CA LYS A 113 24.26 -0.60 0.44
C LYS A 113 23.66 -1.27 1.67
N THR A 114 22.87 -0.53 2.43
CA THR A 114 22.33 -0.99 3.72
C THR A 114 20.97 -1.66 3.61
N LYS A 115 20.28 -1.47 2.48
CA LYS A 115 18.87 -1.86 2.26
C LYS A 115 17.89 -1.20 3.23
N ALA A 116 18.33 -0.22 4.02
CA ALA A 116 17.47 0.56 4.89
C ALA A 116 16.53 1.46 4.07
N PRO A 117 15.27 1.67 4.51
CA PRO A 117 14.37 2.62 3.87
C PRO A 117 14.97 4.04 3.88
N ARG A 118 14.84 4.75 2.76
CA ARG A 118 15.18 6.17 2.64
C ARG A 118 14.06 7.03 3.23
N GLN A 119 14.38 8.27 3.61
CA GLN A 119 13.41 9.23 4.15
C GLN A 119 12.18 9.46 3.25
N ILE A 120 12.35 9.33 1.92
CA ILE A 120 11.25 9.43 0.95
C ILE A 120 10.12 8.42 1.20
N MET A 121 10.41 7.26 1.82
CA MET A 121 9.41 6.24 2.12
C MET A 121 8.23 6.80 2.91
N GLY A 122 8.49 7.58 3.96
CA GLY A 122 7.44 8.17 4.79
C GLY A 122 6.53 9.11 3.99
N ARG A 123 7.12 9.97 3.15
CA ARG A 123 6.38 10.92 2.30
C ARG A 123 5.58 10.22 1.20
N TYR A 124 6.16 9.18 0.61
CA TYR A 124 5.47 8.33 -0.36
C TYR A 124 4.23 7.66 0.26
N LYS A 125 4.39 7.03 1.42
CA LYS A 125 3.27 6.38 2.13
C LYS A 125 2.17 7.37 2.50
N LEU A 126 2.55 8.56 3.00
CA LEU A 126 1.60 9.62 3.33
C LEU A 126 0.81 10.11 2.11
N LEU A 127 1.50 10.36 0.99
CA LEU A 127 0.85 10.80 -0.24
C LEU A 127 -0.11 9.74 -0.79
N ALA A 128 0.28 8.46 -0.78
CA ALA A 128 -0.57 7.35 -1.18
C ALA A 128 -1.80 7.20 -0.27
N LEU A 129 -1.64 7.36 1.04
CA LEU A 129 -2.74 7.32 2.01
C LEU A 129 -3.76 8.45 1.74
N ARG A 130 -3.27 9.67 1.48
CA ARG A 130 -4.14 10.82 1.16
C ARG A 130 -4.91 10.64 -0.13
N LEU A 131 -4.26 10.12 -1.18
CA LEU A 131 -4.93 9.78 -2.43
C LEU A 131 -6.06 8.77 -2.20
N ALA A 132 -5.78 7.69 -1.46
CA ALA A 132 -6.75 6.66 -1.15
C ALA A 132 -7.90 7.21 -0.28
N SER A 133 -7.62 8.10 0.68
CA SER A 133 -8.63 8.75 1.52
C SER A 133 -9.59 9.62 0.71
N ILE A 134 -9.08 10.54 -0.12
CA ILE A 134 -9.93 11.40 -0.98
C ILE A 134 -10.77 10.55 -1.93
N ARG A 135 -10.17 9.52 -2.54
CA ARG A 135 -10.91 8.63 -3.46
C ARG A 135 -11.97 7.79 -2.76
N SER A 136 -11.83 7.57 -1.46
CA SER A 136 -12.81 6.89 -0.62
C SER A 136 -13.89 7.82 -0.08
N GLY A 137 -13.92 9.09 -0.50
CA GLY A 137 -14.94 10.06 -0.10
C GLY A 137 -14.83 10.51 1.36
N GLY A 138 -13.62 10.57 1.92
CA GLY A 138 -13.41 10.96 3.32
C GLY A 138 -13.83 9.87 4.31
N ASN A 139 -13.60 8.60 3.94
CA ASN A 139 -13.91 7.46 4.79
C ASN A 139 -13.14 7.56 6.12
N LEU A 140 -13.88 7.52 7.24
CA LEU A 140 -13.36 7.75 8.58
C LEU A 140 -12.28 6.75 9.02
N LEU A 141 -12.20 5.57 8.38
CA LEU A 141 -11.09 4.64 8.59
C LEU A 141 -9.73 5.28 8.29
N PHE A 142 -9.64 6.22 7.36
CA PHE A 142 -8.35 6.85 7.03
C PHE A 142 -7.82 7.77 8.13
N ASP A 143 -8.67 8.16 9.10
CA ASP A 143 -8.28 8.94 10.28
C ASP A 143 -7.89 8.04 11.46
N ASP A 144 -8.20 6.74 11.38
CA ASP A 144 -7.89 5.75 12.42
C ASP A 144 -6.40 5.33 12.37
N PRO A 145 -5.65 5.43 13.49
CA PRO A 145 -4.21 5.15 13.50
C PRO A 145 -3.88 3.67 13.22
N ILE A 146 -4.76 2.74 13.59
CA ILE A 146 -4.55 1.31 13.30
C ILE A 146 -4.74 1.04 11.81
N TYR A 147 -5.74 1.66 11.18
CA TYR A 147 -5.94 1.57 9.75
C TYR A 147 -4.81 2.20 8.95
N GLN A 148 -4.32 3.37 9.37
CA GLN A 148 -3.12 3.99 8.79
C GLN A 148 -1.89 3.07 8.92
N ALA A 149 -1.73 2.39 10.06
CA ALA A 149 -0.66 1.41 10.27
C ALA A 149 -0.81 0.19 9.36
N CYS A 150 -2.02 -0.34 9.18
CA CYS A 150 -2.32 -1.39 8.21
C CYS A 150 -1.99 -0.93 6.77
N PHE A 151 -2.44 0.25 6.36
CA PHE A 151 -2.13 0.81 5.03
C PHE A 151 -0.62 0.94 4.82
N SER A 152 0.06 1.55 5.79
CA SER A 152 1.52 1.77 5.77
C SER A 152 2.30 0.47 5.67
N ALA A 153 1.81 -0.63 6.25
CA ALA A 153 2.44 -1.93 6.11
C ALA A 153 2.11 -2.57 4.75
N ALA A 154 0.83 -2.56 4.36
CA ALA A 154 0.33 -3.18 3.14
C ALA A 154 1.03 -2.64 1.88
N ILE A 155 1.32 -1.34 1.86
CA ILE A 155 1.94 -0.67 0.70
C ILE A 155 3.35 -1.20 0.36
N GLU A 156 4.04 -1.80 1.33
CA GLU A 156 5.34 -2.45 1.15
C GLU A 156 5.21 -3.93 0.75
N SER A 157 3.99 -4.47 0.69
CA SER A 157 3.77 -5.85 0.25
C SER A 157 4.22 -6.02 -1.21
N PRO A 158 5.03 -7.06 -1.51
CA PRO A 158 5.43 -7.40 -2.87
C PRO A 158 4.34 -8.16 -3.64
N CYS A 159 3.16 -8.36 -3.04
CA CYS A 159 2.11 -9.18 -3.64
C CYS A 159 1.54 -8.54 -4.91
N GLN A 160 1.52 -9.32 -6.00
CA GLN A 160 1.00 -8.90 -7.29
C GLN A 160 -0.54 -8.95 -7.37
N LYS A 161 -1.24 -9.63 -6.46
CA LYS A 161 -2.70 -9.81 -6.55
C LYS A 161 -3.47 -8.87 -5.64
N MET A 162 -3.07 -8.77 -4.38
CA MET A 162 -3.74 -7.96 -3.35
C MET A 162 -2.79 -7.74 -2.18
N LYS A 163 -2.82 -6.54 -1.62
CA LYS A 163 -1.96 -6.14 -0.50
C LYS A 163 -2.80 -6.17 0.78
N PHE A 164 -2.26 -6.71 1.86
CA PHE A 164 -2.92 -6.79 3.16
C PHE A 164 -1.97 -6.26 4.23
N GLY A 165 -2.51 -5.41 5.08
CA GLY A 165 -1.86 -4.93 6.29
C GLY A 165 -2.49 -5.57 7.51
N CYS A 166 -1.66 -5.92 8.48
CA CYS A 166 -2.05 -6.50 9.75
C CYS A 166 -1.41 -5.72 10.90
N VAL A 167 -2.22 -5.41 11.90
CA VAL A 167 -1.78 -4.88 13.19
C VAL A 167 -2.31 -5.80 14.28
N ILE A 168 -1.47 -6.16 15.25
CA ILE A 168 -1.92 -6.92 16.41
C ILE A 168 -1.65 -6.09 17.66
N THR A 169 -2.66 -5.99 18.51
CA THR A 169 -2.57 -5.30 19.79
C THR A 169 -2.63 -6.29 20.95
N HIS A 170 -1.83 -6.03 21.99
CA HIS A 170 -1.88 -6.75 23.27
C HIS A 170 -2.25 -5.72 24.35
N ASN A 171 -3.39 -5.93 25.02
CA ASN A 171 -3.91 -5.01 26.03
C ASN A 171 -3.96 -3.54 25.56
N GLY A 172 -4.45 -3.33 24.33
CA GLY A 172 -4.58 -2.01 23.69
C GLY A 172 -3.30 -1.42 23.09
N SER A 173 -2.14 -2.03 23.33
CA SER A 173 -0.86 -1.56 22.77
C SER A 173 -0.51 -2.31 21.50
N VAL A 174 -0.10 -1.61 20.44
CA VAL A 174 0.38 -2.24 19.20
C VAL A 174 1.66 -3.03 19.49
N VAL A 175 1.61 -4.34 19.28
CA VAL A 175 2.76 -5.24 19.46
C VAL A 175 3.29 -5.79 18.13
N TYR A 176 2.52 -5.69 17.05
CA TYR A 176 2.93 -6.09 15.71
C TYR A 176 2.31 -5.18 14.66
N GLN A 177 3.08 -4.89 13.61
CA GLN A 177 2.61 -4.26 12.37
C GLN A 177 3.34 -4.91 11.19
N GLY A 178 2.60 -5.40 10.22
CA GLY A 178 3.16 -6.12 9.09
C GLY A 178 2.21 -6.29 7.93
N ALA A 179 2.67 -7.01 6.91
CA ALA A 179 1.92 -7.21 5.67
C ALA A 179 2.15 -8.61 5.14
N ASN A 180 1.33 -9.00 4.18
CA ASN A 180 1.52 -10.25 3.47
C ASN A 180 2.79 -10.17 2.60
N LYS A 181 3.64 -11.20 2.70
CA LYS A 181 4.97 -11.26 2.06
C LYS A 181 5.17 -12.61 1.38
N THR A 182 6.04 -12.63 0.37
CA THR A 182 6.44 -13.88 -0.28
C THR A 182 7.29 -14.72 0.69
N ILE A 183 6.92 -15.99 0.86
CA ILE A 183 7.74 -16.99 1.52
C ILE A 183 8.90 -17.30 0.57
N PRO A 184 10.17 -17.08 0.97
CA PRO A 184 11.33 -17.19 0.08
C PRO A 184 11.40 -18.52 -0.67
N GLU A 185 11.13 -19.63 0.02
CA GLU A 185 11.18 -20.99 -0.50
C GLU A 185 10.11 -21.26 -1.57
N LEU A 186 9.06 -20.44 -1.62
CA LEU A 186 7.97 -20.57 -2.58
C LEU A 186 8.01 -19.51 -3.68
N CYS A 187 9.04 -18.65 -3.73
CA CYS A 187 9.08 -17.50 -4.63
C CYS A 187 8.91 -17.83 -6.11
N SER A 188 9.23 -19.07 -6.53
CA SER A 188 8.98 -19.59 -7.88
C SER A 188 7.51 -19.52 -8.30
N MET A 189 6.55 -19.58 -7.36
CA MET A 189 5.12 -19.44 -7.67
C MET A 189 4.67 -17.99 -7.91
N CYS A 190 5.57 -17.02 -7.76
CA CYS A 190 5.30 -15.59 -7.99
C CYS A 190 5.81 -15.05 -9.34
N GLY A 191 6.70 -15.76 -10.05
CA GLY A 191 7.34 -15.23 -11.27
C GLY A 191 6.94 -15.96 -12.57
N PRO A 192 6.73 -15.26 -13.70
CA PRO A 192 6.55 -13.81 -13.87
C PRO A 192 5.15 -13.31 -13.48
N LYS A 193 4.18 -14.23 -13.32
CA LYS A 193 2.82 -13.94 -12.88
C LYS A 193 2.47 -14.89 -11.75
N CYS A 194 1.99 -14.34 -10.63
CA CYS A 194 1.62 -15.13 -9.46
C CYS A 194 0.57 -16.22 -9.79
N ILE A 195 0.81 -17.45 -9.32
CA ILE A 195 -0.13 -18.58 -9.50
C ILE A 195 -1.55 -18.27 -9.00
N ARG A 196 -1.68 -17.39 -8.00
CA ARG A 196 -2.98 -16.97 -7.44
C ARG A 196 -3.87 -16.29 -8.48
N PHE A 197 -3.35 -15.77 -9.58
CA PHE A 197 -4.18 -15.23 -10.66
C PHE A 197 -4.98 -16.31 -11.39
N SER A 198 -4.53 -17.55 -11.38
CA SER A 198 -5.20 -18.70 -12.00
C SER A 198 -6.12 -19.44 -11.01
N ILE A 199 -6.20 -18.96 -9.77
CA ILE A 199 -6.99 -19.58 -8.70
C ILE A 199 -8.10 -18.61 -8.30
N THR A 200 -9.31 -19.15 -8.19
CA THR A 200 -10.49 -18.41 -7.73
C THR A 200 -10.20 -17.79 -6.35
N SER A 201 -10.55 -16.52 -6.18
CA SER A 201 -10.32 -15.83 -4.91
C SER A 201 -11.10 -16.51 -3.78
N ARG A 202 -10.52 -16.50 -2.57
CA ARG A 202 -11.10 -17.10 -1.34
C ARG A 202 -11.23 -18.64 -1.34
N THR A 203 -10.75 -19.30 -2.39
CA THR A 203 -10.57 -20.77 -2.42
C THR A 203 -9.09 -21.14 -2.38
N GLU A 204 -8.81 -22.42 -2.10
CA GLU A 204 -7.45 -23.00 -2.16
C GLU A 204 -6.41 -22.17 -1.40
N SER A 205 -6.70 -21.77 -0.16
CA SER A 205 -5.86 -20.81 0.60
C SER A 205 -4.45 -21.29 0.90
N MET A 206 -4.16 -22.58 0.68
CA MET A 206 -2.83 -23.17 0.82
C MET A 206 -1.99 -23.09 -0.46
N LEU A 207 -2.61 -22.82 -1.62
CA LEU A 207 -1.90 -22.76 -2.90
C LEU A 207 -1.44 -21.34 -3.21
N GLY A 208 -0.15 -21.07 -2.96
CA GLY A 208 0.53 -19.83 -3.34
C GLY A 208 1.80 -19.59 -2.51
N ALA A 209 2.65 -18.65 -2.96
CA ALA A 209 3.88 -18.31 -2.26
C ALA A 209 3.71 -17.28 -1.14
N CYS A 210 2.51 -16.71 -0.97
CA CYS A 210 2.30 -15.60 -0.07
C CYS A 210 1.99 -16.12 1.34
N GLY A 211 2.84 -15.78 2.31
CA GLY A 211 2.46 -15.83 3.72
C GLY A 211 1.53 -14.65 4.00
N HIS A 212 0.39 -14.92 4.61
CA HIS A 212 -0.63 -13.90 4.84
C HIS A 212 -0.22 -12.95 5.98
N ALA A 213 -0.76 -11.73 5.98
CA ALA A 213 -0.36 -10.68 6.92
C ALA A 213 -0.66 -11.10 8.38
N GLU A 214 -1.78 -11.76 8.57
CA GLU A 214 -2.26 -12.31 9.85
C GLU A 214 -1.31 -13.40 10.36
N GLU A 215 -0.89 -14.31 9.47
CA GLU A 215 0.00 -15.42 9.82
C GLU A 215 1.36 -14.93 10.26
N TRP A 216 1.97 -14.00 9.50
CA TRP A 216 3.26 -13.42 9.85
C TRP A 216 3.21 -12.76 11.23
N GLY A 217 2.11 -12.07 11.56
CA GLY A 217 1.93 -11.45 12.86
C GLY A 217 1.80 -12.45 14.00
N MET A 218 0.95 -13.46 13.84
CA MET A 218 0.77 -14.48 14.88
C MET A 218 2.06 -15.26 15.13
N TRP A 219 2.76 -15.71 14.09
CA TRP A 219 4.00 -16.48 14.27
C TRP A 219 5.11 -15.64 14.87
N ASP A 220 5.24 -14.36 14.50
CA ASP A 220 6.18 -13.44 15.13
C ASP A 220 5.92 -13.29 16.65
N LEU A 221 4.65 -13.17 17.06
CA LEU A 221 4.26 -13.13 18.48
C LEU A 221 4.51 -14.46 19.21
N VAL A 222 4.29 -15.60 18.56
CA VAL A 222 4.67 -16.92 19.10
C VAL A 222 6.17 -16.98 19.38
N PHE A 223 7.01 -16.56 18.43
CA PHE A 223 8.46 -16.54 18.61
C PHE A 223 8.90 -15.59 19.73
N ARG A 224 8.17 -14.47 19.91
CA ARG A 224 8.36 -13.53 21.03
C ARG A 224 7.72 -13.99 22.34
N LYS A 225 7.08 -15.18 22.38
CA LYS A 225 6.38 -15.72 23.54
C LYS A 225 5.29 -14.79 24.10
N THR A 226 4.63 -14.03 23.21
CA THR A 226 3.50 -13.17 23.59
C THR A 226 2.21 -14.01 23.67
N PRO A 227 1.39 -13.86 24.72
CA PRO A 227 0.13 -14.61 24.86
C PRO A 227 -0.88 -14.15 23.79
N LEU A 228 -1.10 -14.99 22.78
CA LEU A 228 -2.02 -14.67 21.68
C LEU A 228 -3.48 -14.59 22.13
N ASP A 229 -3.86 -15.33 23.17
CA ASP A 229 -5.20 -15.31 23.78
C ASP A 229 -5.51 -13.97 24.49
N GLU A 230 -4.50 -13.13 24.68
CA GLU A 230 -4.67 -11.77 25.17
C GLU A 230 -4.70 -10.70 24.06
N CYS A 231 -4.50 -11.11 22.81
CA CYS A 231 -4.32 -10.22 21.66
C CYS A 231 -5.59 -10.03 20.81
N GLU A 232 -5.67 -8.89 20.14
CA GLU A 232 -6.66 -8.58 19.11
C GLU A 232 -5.97 -8.28 17.78
N LEU A 233 -6.55 -8.73 16.68
CA LEU A 233 -5.97 -8.62 15.34
C LEU A 233 -6.81 -7.72 14.44
N TYR A 234 -6.16 -6.77 13.78
CA TYR A 234 -6.76 -5.85 12.81
C TYR A 234 -6.18 -6.17 11.43
N VAL A 235 -7.04 -6.37 10.44
CA VAL A 235 -6.59 -6.65 9.07
C VAL A 235 -7.37 -5.85 8.04
N ALA A 236 -6.65 -5.15 7.17
CA ALA A 236 -7.22 -4.40 6.05
C ALA A 236 -6.56 -4.80 4.73
N GLY A 237 -7.39 -4.90 3.68
CA GLY A 237 -6.92 -5.19 2.33
C GLY A 237 -6.93 -3.94 1.46
N PHE A 238 -6.01 -3.90 0.50
CA PHE A 238 -5.81 -2.82 -0.45
C PHE A 238 -5.53 -3.42 -1.83
N TYR A 239 -6.08 -2.79 -2.85
CA TYR A 239 -5.78 -3.11 -4.25
C TYR A 239 -4.38 -2.62 -4.62
N LEU A 240 -3.89 -3.01 -5.81
CA LEU A 240 -2.52 -2.68 -6.23
C LEU A 240 -2.31 -1.18 -6.42
N ASP A 241 -3.37 -0.49 -6.86
CA ASP A 241 -3.47 0.96 -6.99
C ASP A 241 -3.55 1.70 -5.64
N GLY A 242 -3.54 0.97 -4.51
CA GLY A 242 -3.61 1.51 -3.17
C GLY A 242 -5.02 1.84 -2.67
N LEU A 243 -6.06 1.65 -3.50
CA LEU A 243 -7.44 1.86 -3.05
C LEU A 243 -7.86 0.77 -2.06
N PRO A 244 -8.68 1.10 -1.05
CA PRO A 244 -9.02 0.16 0.00
C PRO A 244 -10.04 -0.88 -0.49
N TRP A 245 -9.86 -2.11 -0.02
CA TRP A 245 -10.86 -3.15 -0.15
C TRP A 245 -11.74 -3.17 1.11
N ILE A 246 -12.82 -2.42 1.05
CA ILE A 246 -13.77 -2.29 2.16
C ILE A 246 -14.96 -3.22 1.95
N LYS A 247 -15.33 -3.95 3.00
CA LYS A 247 -16.43 -4.92 2.96
C LYS A 247 -17.75 -4.23 3.28
N LYS A 248 -18.85 -4.80 2.77
CA LYS A 248 -20.23 -4.38 3.10
C LYS A 248 -20.76 -5.07 4.35
N ALA A 249 -20.18 -6.21 4.71
CA ALA A 249 -20.58 -7.02 5.85
C ALA A 249 -19.35 -7.33 6.71
N SER A 250 -19.60 -7.62 7.98
CA SER A 250 -18.56 -8.05 8.90
C SER A 250 -18.22 -9.51 8.68
N GLU A 251 -17.14 -9.76 7.96
CA GLU A 251 -16.78 -11.12 7.57
C GLU A 251 -15.27 -11.27 7.38
N HIS A 252 -14.75 -12.45 7.69
CA HIS A 252 -13.41 -12.86 7.32
C HIS A 252 -13.48 -13.90 6.20
N THR A 253 -12.54 -13.83 5.26
CA THR A 253 -12.65 -14.60 4.00
C THR A 253 -11.57 -15.66 3.82
N CYS A 254 -10.52 -15.65 4.63
CA CYS A 254 -9.44 -16.62 4.52
C CYS A 254 -9.60 -17.75 5.54
N LEU A 255 -9.94 -18.95 5.08
CA LEU A 255 -10.14 -20.10 5.97
C LEU A 255 -8.83 -20.49 6.69
N ARG A 256 -7.69 -20.46 5.98
CA ARG A 256 -6.35 -20.69 6.55
C ARG A 256 -6.03 -19.77 7.73
N CYS A 257 -6.32 -18.48 7.61
CA CYS A 257 -6.08 -17.52 8.68
C CYS A 257 -7.11 -17.69 9.80
N ALA A 258 -8.40 -17.87 9.47
CA ALA A 258 -9.46 -18.06 10.46
C ALA A 258 -9.18 -19.25 11.39
N VAL A 259 -8.73 -20.39 10.84
CA VAL A 259 -8.36 -21.57 11.64
C VAL A 259 -7.22 -21.27 12.61
N GLN A 260 -6.16 -20.60 12.16
CA GLN A 260 -5.04 -20.25 13.04
C GLN A 260 -5.45 -19.25 14.12
N MET A 261 -6.20 -18.20 13.75
CA MET A 261 -6.70 -17.21 14.69
C MET A 261 -7.60 -17.84 15.77
N HIS A 262 -8.43 -18.81 15.39
CA HIS A 262 -9.28 -19.56 16.32
C HIS A 262 -8.47 -20.46 17.26
N ASN A 263 -7.53 -21.23 16.72
CA ASN A 263 -6.67 -22.10 17.53
C ASN A 263 -5.73 -21.33 18.46
N ALA A 264 -5.37 -20.09 18.09
CA ALA A 264 -4.61 -19.17 18.92
C ALA A 264 -5.45 -18.50 20.02
N HIS A 265 -6.77 -18.70 20.02
CA HIS A 265 -7.71 -18.10 20.96
C HIS A 265 -7.67 -16.56 21.01
N LEU A 266 -7.36 -15.89 19.88
CA LEU A 266 -7.39 -14.43 19.79
C LEU A 266 -8.71 -13.86 20.34
N LYS A 267 -8.63 -12.77 21.12
CA LYS A 267 -9.80 -12.13 21.75
C LYS A 267 -10.82 -11.67 20.71
N ALA A 268 -10.32 -11.02 19.65
CA ALA A 268 -11.14 -10.47 18.59
C ALA A 268 -10.37 -10.32 17.28
N ILE A 269 -11.12 -10.29 16.18
CA ILE A 269 -10.63 -9.94 14.85
C ILE A 269 -11.42 -8.72 14.39
N HIS A 270 -10.70 -7.70 13.92
CA HIS A 270 -11.27 -6.45 13.43
C HIS A 270 -11.07 -6.35 11.92
N VAL A 271 -12.18 -6.13 11.20
CA VAL A 271 -12.19 -5.97 9.74
C VAL A 271 -12.82 -4.63 9.36
N PRO A 272 -12.36 -3.97 8.27
CA PRO A 272 -12.95 -2.71 7.82
C PRO A 272 -14.29 -2.97 7.13
N VAL A 273 -15.36 -2.36 7.65
CA VAL A 273 -16.72 -2.46 7.13
C VAL A 273 -17.29 -1.07 6.95
N VAL A 274 -17.62 -0.73 5.70
CA VAL A 274 -18.10 0.60 5.27
C VAL A 274 -17.15 1.72 5.67
N ASP A 275 -17.18 2.21 6.90
CA ASP A 275 -16.47 3.38 7.39
C ASP A 275 -15.85 3.19 8.79
N ARG A 276 -15.84 1.97 9.31
CA ARG A 276 -15.36 1.66 10.66
C ARG A 276 -14.73 0.28 10.77
N TRP A 277 -13.99 0.08 11.86
CA TRP A 277 -13.63 -1.26 12.32
C TRP A 277 -14.85 -1.96 12.87
N GLN A 278 -15.07 -3.20 12.44
CA GLN A 278 -16.06 -4.07 13.03
C GLN A 278 -15.35 -5.29 13.62
N SER A 279 -15.54 -5.46 14.93
CA SER A 279 -15.09 -6.64 15.66
C SER A 279 -15.96 -7.85 15.33
N ILE A 280 -15.33 -8.99 15.12
CA ILE A 280 -15.93 -10.33 15.03
C ILE A 280 -15.13 -11.30 15.90
N THR A 281 -15.81 -12.33 16.37
CA THR A 281 -15.20 -13.46 17.06
C THR A 281 -14.43 -14.35 16.09
N THR A 282 -13.49 -15.13 16.61
CA THR A 282 -12.77 -16.14 15.80
C THR A 282 -13.70 -17.22 15.25
N LYS A 283 -14.82 -17.50 15.95
CA LYS A 283 -15.86 -18.44 15.48
C LYS A 283 -16.62 -17.87 14.29
N GLU A 284 -17.07 -16.62 14.35
CA GLU A 284 -17.72 -15.97 13.20
C GLU A 284 -16.78 -15.92 11.99
N ALA A 285 -15.49 -15.61 12.21
CA ALA A 285 -14.49 -15.62 11.15
C ALA A 285 -14.34 -17.01 10.48
N LEU A 286 -14.39 -18.09 11.26
CA LEU A 286 -14.39 -19.46 10.75
C LEU A 286 -15.64 -19.74 9.90
N GLU A 287 -16.81 -19.39 10.40
CA GLU A 287 -18.09 -19.63 9.74
C GLU A 287 -18.15 -18.91 8.39
N THR A 288 -17.80 -17.62 8.36
CA THR A 288 -17.81 -16.84 7.11
C THR A 288 -16.73 -17.33 6.14
N ALA A 289 -15.53 -17.63 6.62
CA ALA A 289 -14.45 -18.09 5.73
C ALA A 289 -14.74 -19.49 5.15
N ARG A 290 -15.37 -20.38 5.93
CA ARG A 290 -15.83 -21.70 5.47
C ARG A 290 -16.83 -21.54 4.32
N ALA A 291 -17.84 -20.68 4.47
CA ALA A 291 -18.86 -20.48 3.45
C ALA A 291 -18.26 -20.02 2.09
N TYR A 292 -17.19 -19.21 2.11
CA TYR A 292 -16.45 -18.87 0.90
C TYR A 292 -15.64 -20.05 0.34
N ALA A 293 -14.93 -20.79 1.21
CA ALA A 293 -14.12 -21.92 0.80
C ALA A 293 -14.94 -23.07 0.21
N THR A 294 -16.16 -23.30 0.73
CA THR A 294 -17.11 -24.33 0.24
C THR A 294 -18.01 -23.83 -0.90
N LYS A 295 -17.87 -22.56 -1.31
CA LYS A 295 -18.68 -21.90 -2.35
C LYS A 295 -20.18 -21.78 -2.02
N GLU A 296 -20.56 -21.92 -0.76
CA GLU A 296 -21.91 -21.56 -0.27
C GLU A 296 -22.17 -20.07 -0.42
N LYS A 297 -21.11 -19.26 -0.33
CA LYS A 297 -21.12 -17.83 -0.60
C LYS A 297 -20.21 -17.52 -1.80
N THR A 298 -20.76 -16.82 -2.79
CA THR A 298 -20.02 -16.42 -3.99
C THR A 298 -19.18 -15.17 -3.76
N VAL A 299 -18.14 -15.03 -4.60
CA VAL A 299 -17.11 -13.97 -4.51
C VAL A 299 -17.63 -12.61 -4.93
#